data_AF-A0A0S2K9C2-F1
#
_entry.id   AF-A0A0S2K9C2-F1
#
_cell.length_a   1.000
_cell.length_b   1.000
_cell.length_c   1.000
_cell.angle_alpha   90.00
_cell.angle_beta   90.00
_cell.angle_gamma   90.00
#
_symmetry.space_group_name_H-M   'P 1'
#
loop_
_entity.id
_entity.type
_entity.pdbx_description
1 polymer ?
#
loop_
_entity_poly.entity_id
_entity_poly.type
_entity_poly.pdbx_seq_one_letter_code
_entity_poly.pdbx_strand_id
1 'polypeptide(L)'
;MSRNSLTLKIVALSGVLLIPVSALSQTSNEYAQMAKATWSAFECSSLASKARLPDEQERLFRFGYEQGKSFISALLDQKIAQEDLSQEAPTILLLLLQGPTPDFMLGRIYESAQESALEGIYRTGDISYDDEEQQLNAENKFSRLNCNLIGN
;
A
#
# COMPACT_ATOMS: atom_id res chain seq x y z
N MET A 1 70.72 -17.18 41.54
CA MET A 1 70.14 -16.05 40.78
C MET A 1 69.35 -16.62 39.60
N SER A 2 68.01 -16.55 39.65
CA SER A 2 67.16 -16.69 38.45
C SER A 2 65.87 -15.93 38.73
N ARG A 3 65.64 -14.85 37.99
CA ARG A 3 64.43 -14.01 38.06
C ARG A 3 63.48 -14.49 36.96
N ASN A 4 62.36 -15.09 37.35
CA ASN A 4 61.26 -15.35 36.42
C ASN A 4 60.53 -14.03 36.12
N SER A 5 60.54 -13.64 34.86
CA SER A 5 59.79 -12.51 34.31
C SER A 5 58.33 -12.93 34.10
N LEU A 6 57.42 -12.35 34.86
CA LEU A 6 55.98 -12.56 34.74
C LEU A 6 55.44 -11.62 33.65
N THR A 7 55.25 -12.13 32.43
CA THR A 7 54.62 -11.38 31.33
C THR A 7 53.12 -11.22 31.58
N LEU A 8 52.71 -10.00 31.88
CA LEU A 8 51.32 -9.55 32.02
C LEU A 8 50.66 -9.53 30.63
N LYS A 9 49.74 -10.46 30.35
CA LYS A 9 48.92 -10.44 29.12
C LYS A 9 47.74 -9.48 29.33
N ILE A 10 47.81 -8.31 28.71
CA ILE A 10 46.69 -7.36 28.62
C ILE A 10 45.65 -7.98 27.67
N VAL A 11 44.52 -8.42 28.22
CA VAL A 11 43.34 -8.82 27.43
C VAL A 11 42.62 -7.53 27.04
N ALA A 12 42.74 -7.13 25.77
CA ALA A 12 41.96 -6.04 25.20
C ALA A 12 40.49 -6.48 25.10
N LEU A 13 39.65 -5.98 26.00
CA LEU A 13 38.21 -6.18 25.98
C LEU A 13 37.62 -5.31 24.86
N SER A 14 37.47 -5.87 23.66
CA SER A 14 36.79 -5.20 22.54
C SER A 14 35.31 -5.01 22.89
N GLY A 15 34.95 -3.82 23.37
CA GLY A 15 33.57 -3.41 23.55
C GLY A 15 32.87 -3.27 22.19
N VAL A 16 32.02 -4.24 21.85
CA VAL A 16 31.10 -4.11 20.71
C VAL A 16 30.08 -3.04 21.07
N LEU A 17 30.21 -1.85 20.46
CA LEU A 17 29.18 -0.82 20.50
C LEU A 17 27.93 -1.38 19.79
N LEU A 18 26.92 -1.78 20.57
CA LEU A 18 25.57 -1.99 20.07
C LEU A 18 24.98 -0.62 19.74
N ILE A 19 25.12 -0.19 18.49
CA ILE A 19 24.38 0.97 17.99
C ILE A 19 22.92 0.52 17.92
N PRO A 20 22.00 1.12 18.70
CA PRO A 20 20.58 0.84 18.53
C PRO A 20 20.20 1.29 17.12
N VAL A 21 19.86 0.32 16.27
CA VAL A 21 19.19 0.60 15.00
C VAL A 21 17.81 1.10 15.39
N SER A 22 17.67 2.42 15.50
CA SER A 22 16.36 3.05 15.59
C SER A 22 15.58 2.62 14.35
N ALA A 23 14.63 1.71 14.51
CA ALA A 23 13.65 1.44 13.47
C ALA A 23 13.02 2.79 13.13
N LEU A 24 13.24 3.27 11.91
CA LEU A 24 12.59 4.47 11.42
C LEU A 24 11.09 4.16 11.37
N SER A 25 10.37 4.58 12.41
CA SER A 25 8.91 4.55 12.40
C SER A 25 8.44 5.47 11.30
N GLN A 26 7.52 5.00 10.47
CA GLN A 26 6.82 5.85 9.52
C GLN A 26 6.14 6.99 10.28
N THR A 27 6.10 8.15 9.64
CA THR A 27 5.42 9.36 10.09
C THR A 27 3.91 9.25 9.90
N SER A 28 3.15 10.09 10.60
CA SER A 28 1.70 10.21 10.43
C SER A 28 1.30 10.43 8.97
N ASN A 29 1.95 11.40 8.31
CA ASN A 29 1.68 11.72 6.90
C ASN A 29 1.98 10.53 5.96
N GLU A 30 3.09 9.81 6.17
CA GLU A 30 3.40 8.61 5.38
C GLU A 30 2.34 7.53 5.55
N TYR A 31 1.83 7.28 6.76
CA TYR A 31 0.71 6.38 6.96
C TYR A 31 -0.56 6.86 6.26
N ALA A 32 -0.89 8.15 6.32
CA ALA A 32 -2.07 8.71 5.66
C ALA A 32 -2.00 8.55 4.13
N GLN A 33 -0.82 8.76 3.53
CA GLN A 33 -0.59 8.54 2.09
C GLN A 33 -0.81 7.09 1.67
N MET A 34 -0.62 6.11 2.57
CA MET A 34 -0.92 4.71 2.27
C MET A 34 -2.40 4.47 1.95
N ALA A 35 -3.33 5.27 2.49
CA ALA A 35 -4.75 5.19 2.13
C ALA A 35 -4.96 5.51 0.65
N LYS A 36 -4.34 6.59 0.15
CA LYS A 36 -4.40 6.97 -1.26
C LYS A 36 -3.75 5.91 -2.15
N ALA A 37 -2.59 5.40 -1.75
CA ALA A 37 -1.90 4.33 -2.46
C ALA A 37 -2.78 3.07 -2.57
N THR A 38 -3.47 2.70 -1.49
CA THR A 38 -4.42 1.58 -1.45
C THR A 38 -5.53 1.75 -2.47
N TRP A 39 -6.20 2.91 -2.45
CA TRP A 39 -7.30 3.21 -3.35
C TRP A 39 -6.87 3.12 -4.82
N SER A 40 -5.83 3.87 -5.20
CA SER A 40 -5.34 3.89 -6.57
C SER A 40 -4.85 2.52 -7.05
N ALA A 41 -4.20 1.74 -6.18
CA ALA A 41 -3.75 0.40 -6.53
C ALA A 41 -4.91 -0.57 -6.77
N PHE A 42 -5.98 -0.51 -5.97
CA PHE A 42 -7.17 -1.32 -6.18
C PHE A 42 -7.97 -0.93 -7.43
N GLU A 43 -8.07 0.37 -7.73
CA GLU A 43 -8.63 0.83 -9.00
C GLU A 43 -7.84 0.26 -10.18
N CYS A 44 -6.52 0.44 -10.15
CA CYS A 44 -5.63 -0.02 -11.20
C CYS A 44 -5.59 -1.55 -11.34
N SER A 45 -5.68 -2.30 -10.23
CA SER A 45 -5.79 -3.76 -10.27
C SER A 45 -7.08 -4.20 -10.96
N SER A 46 -8.20 -3.52 -10.68
CA SER A 46 -9.49 -3.80 -11.33
C SER A 46 -9.46 -3.50 -12.83
N LEU A 47 -8.80 -2.41 -13.23
CA LEU A 47 -8.57 -2.09 -14.63
C LEU A 47 -7.66 -3.12 -15.30
N ALA A 48 -6.56 -3.52 -14.67
CA ALA A 48 -5.65 -4.55 -15.18
C ALA A 48 -6.36 -5.89 -15.40
N SER A 49 -7.23 -6.29 -14.46
CA SER A 49 -8.08 -7.47 -14.61
C SER A 49 -8.94 -7.37 -15.88
N LYS A 50 -9.62 -6.25 -16.09
CA LYS A 50 -10.47 -6.06 -17.27
C LYS A 50 -9.69 -5.90 -18.58
N ALA A 51 -8.48 -5.34 -18.50
CA ALA A 51 -7.51 -5.23 -19.58
C ALA A 51 -6.77 -6.56 -19.88
N ARG A 52 -7.07 -7.64 -19.15
CA ARG A 52 -6.41 -8.95 -19.29
C ARG A 52 -4.89 -8.90 -19.07
N LEU A 53 -4.46 -8.11 -18.09
CA LEU A 53 -3.08 -7.96 -17.64
C LEU A 53 -2.90 -8.63 -16.26
N PRO A 54 -2.83 -9.97 -16.18
CA PRO A 54 -2.88 -10.71 -14.92
C PRO A 54 -1.70 -10.38 -13.97
N ASP A 55 -0.49 -10.20 -14.52
CA ASP A 55 0.70 -9.88 -13.72
C ASP A 55 0.56 -8.52 -13.03
N GLU A 56 0.07 -7.51 -13.76
CA GLU A 56 -0.19 -6.18 -13.21
C GLU A 56 -1.37 -6.20 -12.22
N GLN A 57 -2.42 -6.96 -12.51
CA GLN A 57 -3.55 -7.14 -11.59
C GLN A 57 -3.06 -7.65 -10.23
N GLU A 58 -2.26 -8.73 -10.21
CA GLU A 58 -1.76 -9.31 -8.97
C GLU A 58 -0.80 -8.37 -8.25
N ARG A 59 0.16 -7.77 -8.97
CA ARG A 59 1.13 -6.82 -8.42
C ARG A 59 0.44 -5.66 -7.71
N LEU A 60 -0.52 -5.03 -8.39
CA LEU A 60 -1.27 -3.89 -7.86
C LEU A 60 -2.20 -4.29 -6.72
N PHE A 61 -2.85 -5.46 -6.80
CA PHE A 61 -3.68 -5.95 -5.70
C PHE A 61 -2.85 -6.14 -4.43
N ARG A 62 -1.70 -6.84 -4.53
CA ARG A 62 -0.81 -7.08 -3.39
C ARG A 62 -0.29 -5.77 -2.81
N PHE A 63 0.18 -4.86 -3.66
CA PHE A 63 0.64 -3.55 -3.20
C PHE A 63 -0.47 -2.79 -2.47
N GLY A 64 -1.67 -2.68 -3.06
CA GLY A 64 -2.81 -2.02 -2.42
C GLY A 64 -3.19 -2.66 -1.08
N TYR A 65 -3.20 -4.00 -1.02
CA TYR A 65 -3.51 -4.74 0.20
C TYR A 65 -2.52 -4.45 1.34
N GLU A 66 -1.21 -4.48 1.06
CA GLU A 66 -0.18 -4.21 2.08
C GLU A 66 -0.19 -2.76 2.56
N GLN A 67 -0.36 -1.80 1.65
CA GLN A 67 -0.51 -0.39 2.01
C GLN A 67 -1.77 -0.17 2.86
N GLY A 68 -2.87 -0.81 2.48
CA GLY A 68 -4.15 -0.67 3.16
C GLY A 68 -4.14 -1.27 4.56
N LYS A 69 -3.52 -2.44 4.72
CA LYS A 69 -3.31 -3.03 6.05
C LYS A 69 -2.47 -2.14 6.96
N SER A 70 -1.38 -1.59 6.41
CA SER A 70 -0.49 -0.71 7.16
C SER A 70 -1.20 0.58 7.59
N PHE A 71 -1.97 1.18 6.69
CA PHE A 71 -2.83 2.32 6.98
C PHE A 71 -3.85 2.02 8.09
N ILE A 72 -4.64 0.95 7.95
CA ILE A 72 -5.69 0.58 8.91
C ILE A 72 -5.08 0.28 10.27
N SER A 73 -3.95 -0.45 10.32
CA SER A 73 -3.27 -0.72 11.58
C SER A 73 -2.80 0.58 12.25
N ALA A 74 -2.18 1.49 11.51
CA ALA A 74 -1.72 2.77 12.05
C ALA A 74 -2.88 3.64 12.52
N LEU A 75 -4.01 3.63 11.81
CA LEU A 75 -5.21 4.35 12.20
C LEU A 75 -5.80 3.80 13.52
N LEU A 76 -5.93 2.48 13.64
CA LEU A 76 -6.43 1.82 14.85
C LEU A 76 -5.50 2.05 16.05
N ASP A 77 -4.20 2.11 15.81
CA ASP A 77 -3.18 2.44 16.80
C ASP A 77 -3.09 3.95 17.11
N GLN A 78 -3.94 4.79 16.50
CA GLN A 78 -3.95 6.26 16.67
C GLN A 78 -2.62 6.93 16.29
N LYS A 79 -1.90 6.38 15.29
CA LYS A 79 -0.61 6.89 14.80
C LYS A 79 -0.75 7.94 13.69
N ILE A 80 -1.97 8.25 13.26
CA ILE A 80 -2.24 9.19 12.18
C ILE A 80 -2.98 10.40 12.75
N ALA A 81 -2.40 11.57 12.59
CA ALA A 81 -2.99 12.85 12.92
C ALA A 81 -4.22 13.12 12.04
N GLN A 82 -5.20 13.82 12.60
CA GLN A 82 -6.46 14.10 11.89
C GLN A 82 -6.24 15.00 10.68
N GLU A 83 -5.28 15.92 10.76
CA GLU A 83 -4.91 16.82 9.68
C GLU A 83 -4.36 16.05 8.48
N ASP A 84 -3.44 15.10 8.71
CA ASP A 84 -2.87 14.25 7.67
C ASP A 84 -3.94 13.34 7.03
N LEU A 85 -4.83 12.76 7.85
CA LEU A 85 -5.97 11.98 7.33
C LEU A 85 -6.84 12.82 6.38
N SER A 86 -7.16 14.06 6.77
CA SER A 86 -8.02 14.93 5.98
C SER A 86 -7.37 15.42 4.68
N GLN A 87 -6.03 15.47 4.62
CA GLN A 87 -5.29 15.93 3.45
C GLN A 87 -5.00 14.80 2.47
N GLU A 88 -4.65 13.62 2.96
CA GLU A 88 -4.11 12.53 2.14
C GLU A 88 -5.14 11.43 1.82
N ALA A 89 -6.00 11.08 2.78
CA ALA A 89 -6.88 9.93 2.63
C ALA A 89 -8.14 10.28 1.82
N PRO A 90 -8.49 9.50 0.77
CA PRO A 90 -9.74 9.71 0.05
C PRO A 90 -10.95 9.60 0.99
N THR A 91 -11.84 10.60 0.98
CA THR A 91 -13.03 10.64 1.85
C THR A 91 -13.88 9.38 1.72
N ILE A 92 -14.05 8.87 0.50
CA ILE A 92 -14.81 7.64 0.26
C ILE A 92 -14.20 6.43 0.97
N LEU A 93 -12.86 6.30 0.97
CA LEU A 93 -12.16 5.23 1.66
C LEU A 93 -12.41 5.30 3.16
N LEU A 94 -12.36 6.50 3.76
CA LEU A 94 -12.61 6.68 5.20
C LEU A 94 -14.01 6.22 5.61
N LEU A 95 -15.02 6.43 4.77
CA LEU A 95 -16.40 5.97 5.01
C LEU A 95 -16.54 4.44 4.97
N LEU A 96 -15.59 3.74 4.35
CA LEU A 96 -15.59 2.28 4.19
C LEU A 96 -14.85 1.53 5.31
N LEU A 97 -14.25 2.24 6.27
CA LEU A 97 -13.50 1.67 7.41
C LEU A 97 -14.39 1.03 8.50
N GLN A 98 -15.55 0.51 8.12
CA GLN A 98 -16.46 -0.16 9.04
C GLN A 98 -16.37 -1.67 8.83
N GLY A 99 -16.30 -2.41 9.92
CA GLY A 99 -16.22 -3.87 9.88
C GLY A 99 -15.56 -4.46 11.10
N PRO A 100 -15.66 -5.79 11.28
CA PRO A 100 -15.10 -6.48 12.44
C PRO A 100 -13.58 -6.68 12.37
N THR A 101 -12.99 -6.65 11.16
CA THR A 101 -11.56 -6.91 10.94
C THR A 101 -10.97 -5.99 9.87
N PRO A 102 -9.64 -5.73 9.89
CA PRO A 102 -8.97 -4.99 8.83
C PRO A 102 -9.17 -5.58 7.42
N ASP A 103 -9.16 -6.91 7.29
CA ASP A 103 -9.37 -7.57 5.99
C ASP A 103 -10.80 -7.35 5.46
N PHE A 104 -11.80 -7.33 6.33
CA PHE A 104 -13.17 -7.02 5.92
C PHE A 104 -13.29 -5.56 5.46
N MET A 105 -12.66 -4.62 6.18
CA MET A 105 -12.60 -3.22 5.76
C MET A 105 -11.93 -3.09 4.38
N LEU A 106 -10.82 -3.79 4.16
CA LEU A 106 -10.13 -3.80 2.86
C LEU A 106 -10.96 -4.41 1.74
N GLY A 107 -11.74 -5.46 2.03
CA GLY A 107 -12.68 -6.03 1.07
C GLY A 107 -13.69 -5.00 0.57
N ARG A 108 -14.25 -4.19 1.49
CA ARG A 108 -15.18 -3.10 1.14
C ARG A 108 -14.51 -1.97 0.37
N ILE A 109 -13.27 -1.62 0.73
CA ILE A 109 -12.48 -0.63 0.00
C ILE A 109 -12.19 -1.12 -1.42
N TYR A 110 -11.80 -2.39 -1.58
CA TYR A 110 -11.55 -3.00 -2.88
C TYR A 110 -12.80 -3.01 -3.76
N GLU A 111 -13.94 -3.44 -3.22
CA GLU A 111 -15.23 -3.43 -3.93
C GLU A 111 -15.58 -2.03 -4.45
N SER A 112 -15.52 -1.01 -3.58
CA SER A 112 -15.86 0.36 -3.97
C SER A 112 -14.86 0.97 -4.97
N ALA A 113 -13.55 0.70 -4.79
CA ALA A 113 -12.53 1.13 -5.75
C ALA A 113 -12.72 0.44 -7.11
N GLN A 114 -13.11 -0.84 -7.13
CA GLN A 114 -13.46 -1.56 -8.35
C GLN A 114 -14.65 -0.93 -9.06
N GLU A 115 -15.74 -0.63 -8.35
CA GLU A 115 -16.92 0.03 -8.92
C GLU A 115 -16.55 1.38 -9.55
N SER A 116 -15.75 2.19 -8.84
CA SER A 116 -15.28 3.49 -9.36
C SER A 116 -14.36 3.34 -10.58
N ALA A 117 -13.46 2.36 -10.55
CA ALA A 117 -12.55 2.09 -11.65
C ALA A 117 -13.28 1.59 -12.90
N LEU A 118 -14.32 0.79 -12.74
CA LEU A 118 -15.07 0.20 -13.85
C LEU A 118 -16.27 1.04 -14.31
N GLU A 119 -16.50 2.18 -13.67
CA GLU A 119 -17.45 3.17 -14.17
C GLU A 119 -17.09 3.59 -15.61
N GLY A 120 -18.08 3.48 -16.51
CA GLY A 120 -17.95 3.77 -17.93
C GLY A 120 -17.24 2.68 -18.75
N ILE A 121 -16.80 1.58 -18.14
CA ILE A 121 -16.13 0.48 -18.86
C ILE A 121 -17.13 -0.43 -19.56
N TYR A 122 -18.28 -0.72 -18.95
CA TYR A 122 -19.25 -1.68 -19.47
C TYR A 122 -20.27 -1.09 -20.47
N ARG A 123 -20.56 0.21 -20.36
CA ARG A 123 -21.58 0.88 -21.16
C ARG A 123 -21.40 2.39 -21.17
N THR A 124 -22.00 3.04 -22.17
CA THR A 124 -22.19 4.50 -22.21
C THR A 124 -23.65 4.80 -22.55
N GLY A 125 -24.33 5.51 -21.65
CA GLY A 125 -25.79 5.67 -21.73
C GLY A 125 -26.48 4.31 -21.74
N ASP A 126 -27.26 4.05 -22.80
CA ASP A 126 -28.01 2.81 -23.03
C ASP A 126 -27.25 1.77 -23.88
N ILE A 127 -26.05 2.11 -24.37
CA ILE A 127 -25.25 1.23 -25.23
C ILE A 127 -24.31 0.40 -24.37
N SER A 128 -24.46 -0.92 -24.39
CA SER A 128 -23.52 -1.86 -23.77
C SER A 128 -22.39 -2.17 -24.73
N TYR A 129 -21.16 -2.17 -24.22
CA TYR A 129 -19.97 -2.49 -25.00
C TYR A 129 -19.75 -4.00 -25.08
N ASP A 130 -19.15 -4.48 -26.17
CA ASP A 130 -18.70 -5.87 -26.24
C ASP A 130 -17.40 -6.08 -25.43
N ASP A 131 -16.95 -7.34 -25.29
CA ASP A 131 -15.78 -7.65 -24.47
C ASP A 131 -14.48 -6.99 -24.97
N GLU A 132 -14.35 -6.76 -26.29
CA GLU A 132 -13.16 -6.14 -26.89
C GLU A 132 -13.14 -4.64 -26.63
N GLU A 133 -14.27 -3.97 -26.81
CA GLU A 133 -14.45 -2.56 -26.46
C GLU A 133 -14.22 -2.32 -24.96
N GLN A 134 -14.76 -3.19 -24.10
CA GLN A 134 -14.55 -3.08 -22.66
C GLN A 134 -13.06 -3.26 -22.29
N GLN A 135 -12.36 -4.20 -22.93
CA GLN A 135 -10.92 -4.41 -22.72
C GLN A 135 -10.13 -3.16 -23.14
N LEU A 136 -10.38 -2.63 -24.34
CA LEU A 136 -9.71 -1.43 -24.86
C LEU A 136 -9.96 -0.21 -23.96
N ASN A 137 -11.18 -0.04 -23.48
CA ASN A 137 -11.52 1.05 -22.55
C ASN A 137 -10.77 0.91 -21.21
N ALA A 138 -10.62 -0.32 -20.70
CA ALA A 138 -9.86 -0.59 -19.49
C ALA A 138 -8.36 -0.32 -19.69
N GLU A 139 -7.76 -0.76 -20.81
CA GLU A 139 -6.36 -0.47 -21.16
C GLU A 139 -6.09 1.04 -21.25
N ASN A 140 -6.98 1.78 -21.91
CA ASN A 140 -6.88 3.23 -22.02
C ASN A 140 -6.97 3.92 -20.65
N LYS A 141 -7.91 3.51 -19.80
CA LYS A 141 -8.05 4.08 -18.44
C LYS A 141 -6.85 3.69 -17.56
N PHE A 142 -6.34 2.47 -17.66
CA PHE A 142 -5.14 1.99 -16.97
C PHE A 142 -3.92 2.84 -17.32
N SER A 143 -3.68 3.08 -18.61
CA SER A 143 -2.57 3.93 -19.07
C SER A 143 -2.74 5.38 -18.61
N ARG A 144 -3.94 5.95 -18.73
CA ARG A 144 -4.22 7.35 -18.34
C ARG A 144 -3.99 7.61 -16.85
N LEU A 145 -4.26 6.63 -16.00
CA LEU A 145 -4.04 6.72 -14.55
C LEU A 145 -2.59 6.44 -14.15
N ASN A 146 -1.69 6.15 -15.11
CA ASN A 146 -0.30 5.79 -14.85
C ASN A 146 -0.17 4.61 -13.89
N CYS A 147 -1.05 3.61 -14.02
CA CYS A 147 -1.09 2.46 -13.13
C CYS A 147 0.23 1.67 -13.09
N ASN A 148 1.00 1.72 -14.18
CA ASN A 148 2.33 1.14 -14.27
C ASN A 148 3.38 1.84 -13.39
N LEU A 149 3.09 2.99 -12.75
CA LEU A 149 4.02 3.70 -11.86
C LEU A 149 3.73 3.44 -10.37
N ILE A 150 2.60 2.82 -10.05
CA ILE A 150 2.19 2.58 -8.66
C ILE A 150 2.97 1.39 -8.10
N GLY A 151 3.64 1.54 -6.96
CA GLY A 151 4.25 0.44 -6.22
C GLY A 151 5.49 -0.19 -6.88
N ASN A 152 6.26 0.60 -7.62
CA ASN A 152 7.56 0.23 -8.19
C ASN A 152 8.73 0.84 -7.41
#